data_AF-A0A645J5Z0-F1
#
_entry.id   AF-A0A645J5Z0-F1
#
_cell.length_a   1.000
_cell.length_b   1.000
_cell.length_c   1.000
_cell.angle_alpha   90.00
_cell.angle_beta   90.00
_cell.angle_gamma   90.00
#
_symmetry.space_group_name_H-M   'P 1'
#
loop_
_entity.id
_entity.type
_entity.pdbx_description
1 polymer ?
#
loop_
_entity_poly.entity_id
_entity_poly.type
_entity_poly.pdbx_seq_one_letter_code
_entity_poly.pdbx_strand_id
1 'polypeptide(L)'
;MFDRLVNHHKLNNLIWVWTSDASDTAADWYPGDAYVDVIGMDIYPGENQHGSQYVNFDRIKTLFEGRKILTLSECGAIPTVASMFEYGDIWSWVMPWNGDYTRNDKHNGVSFLNVFLKSDKVITRDRMPDLK
;
A
#
# COMPACT_ATOMS: atom_id res chain seq x y z
N MET A 1 -18.92 9.76 7.04
CA MET A 1 -18.68 9.80 5.58
C MET A 1 -19.34 8.63 4.88
N PHE A 2 -19.05 7.39 5.28
CA PHE A 2 -19.63 6.17 4.71
C PHE A 2 -21.15 6.23 4.53
N ASP A 3 -21.91 6.50 5.60
CA ASP A 3 -23.38 6.56 5.54
C ASP A 3 -23.89 7.58 4.49
N ARG A 4 -23.25 8.75 4.40
CA ARG A 4 -23.64 9.77 3.44
C ARG A 4 -23.38 9.31 2.00
N LEU A 5 -22.21 8.72 1.71
CA LEU A 5 -21.87 8.30 0.35
C LEU A 5 -22.64 7.04 -0.07
N VAL A 6 -22.69 6.03 0.80
CA VAL A 6 -23.28 4.72 0.50
C VAL A 6 -24.80 4.75 0.69
N ASN A 7 -25.30 5.17 1.86
CA ASN A 7 -26.73 5.05 2.18
C ASN A 7 -27.55 6.22 1.63
N HIS A 8 -27.05 7.46 1.71
CA HIS A 8 -27.79 8.62 1.20
C HIS A 8 -27.58 8.83 -0.31
N HIS A 9 -26.34 8.89 -0.78
CA HIS A 9 -26.02 9.12 -2.20
C HIS A 9 -26.01 7.86 -3.07
N LYS A 10 -26.14 6.67 -2.49
CA LYS A 10 -26.18 5.38 -3.21
C LYS A 10 -24.93 5.09 -4.04
N LEU A 11 -23.78 5.61 -3.63
CA LEU A 11 -22.49 5.29 -4.26
C LEU A 11 -22.08 3.87 -3.84
N ASN A 12 -22.12 2.94 -4.79
CA ASN A 12 -21.81 1.52 -4.61
C ASN A 12 -20.59 1.07 -5.42
N ASN A 13 -19.81 2.02 -5.93
CA ASN A 13 -18.64 1.82 -6.78
C ASN A 13 -17.33 2.29 -6.11
N LEU A 14 -17.34 2.43 -4.79
CA LEU A 14 -16.20 2.87 -3.99
C LEU A 14 -15.56 1.67 -3.30
N ILE A 15 -14.22 1.60 -3.34
CA ILE A 15 -13.41 0.72 -2.48
C ILE A 15 -12.85 1.60 -1.37
N TRP A 16 -13.13 1.24 -0.12
CA TRP A 16 -12.76 2.02 1.06
C TRP A 16 -11.39 1.60 1.60
N VAL A 17 -10.41 2.47 1.40
CA VAL A 17 -9.06 2.33 1.96
C VAL A 17 -8.98 3.15 3.25
N TRP A 18 -8.66 2.51 4.37
CA TRP A 18 -8.38 3.18 5.63
C TRP A 18 -6.88 3.11 5.92
N THR A 19 -6.26 4.26 6.15
CA THR A 19 -4.83 4.35 6.44
C THR A 19 -4.57 4.17 7.92
N SER A 20 -3.69 3.22 8.26
CA SER A 20 -3.25 2.91 9.62
C SER A 20 -1.79 3.33 9.84
N ASP A 21 -1.46 3.74 11.06
CA ASP A 21 -0.10 3.59 11.56
C ASP A 21 0.09 2.20 12.18
N ALA A 22 1.32 1.86 12.58
CA ALA A 22 1.65 0.59 13.25
C ALA A 22 1.70 0.69 14.79
N SER A 23 1.10 1.74 15.37
CA SER A 23 1.10 1.94 16.82
C SER A 23 0.23 0.89 17.53
N ASP A 24 0.46 0.70 18.83
CA ASP A 24 -0.40 -0.16 19.65
C ASP A 24 -1.84 0.36 19.76
N THR A 25 -2.05 1.65 19.51
CA THR A 25 -3.36 2.31 19.52
C THR A 25 -4.03 2.33 18.15
N ALA A 26 -3.42 1.78 17.10
CA ALA A 26 -3.98 1.83 15.74
C ALA A 26 -5.40 1.24 15.64
N ALA A 27 -5.69 0.20 16.42
CA ALA A 27 -7.02 -0.42 16.46
C ALA A 27 -8.11 0.52 17.01
N ASP A 28 -7.76 1.48 17.88
CA ASP A 28 -8.73 2.43 18.45
C ASP A 28 -9.27 3.41 17.39
N TRP A 29 -8.52 3.60 16.31
CA TRP A 29 -8.89 4.46 15.18
C TRP A 29 -9.60 3.70 14.06
N TYR A 30 -9.70 2.38 14.17
CA TYR A 30 -10.27 1.54 13.13
C TYR A 30 -11.80 1.70 13.09
N PRO A 31 -12.39 2.13 11.96
CA PRO A 31 -13.84 2.33 11.88
C PRO A 31 -14.67 1.04 12.04
N GLY A 32 -14.04 -0.12 11.85
CA GLY A 32 -14.66 -1.44 11.92
C GLY A 32 -14.76 -2.12 10.55
N ASP A 33 -14.82 -3.45 10.56
CA ASP A 33 -14.75 -4.31 9.36
C ASP A 33 -15.85 -4.02 8.32
N ALA A 34 -16.98 -3.45 8.74
CA ALA A 34 -18.11 -3.11 7.88
C ALA A 34 -17.90 -1.84 7.03
N TYR A 35 -16.85 -1.07 7.31
CA TYR A 35 -16.61 0.25 6.70
C TYR A 35 -15.28 0.34 5.94
N VAL A 36 -14.50 -0.74 5.90
CA VAL A 36 -13.14 -0.77 5.33
C VAL A 36 -12.96 -2.01 4.47
N ASP A 37 -12.46 -1.82 3.25
CA ASP A 37 -12.12 -2.90 2.31
C ASP A 37 -10.62 -3.22 2.33
N VAL A 38 -9.78 -2.18 2.40
CA VAL A 38 -8.31 -2.28 2.35
C VAL A 38 -7.69 -1.46 3.47
N ILE A 39 -6.60 -1.95 4.06
CA ILE A 39 -5.79 -1.20 5.02
C ILE A 39 -4.54 -0.66 4.30
N GLY A 40 -4.43 0.67 4.29
CA GLY A 40 -3.27 1.39 3.77
C GLY A 40 -2.24 1.68 4.85
N MET A 41 -0.99 1.74 4.44
CA MET A 41 0.11 2.28 5.24
C MET A 41 0.87 3.33 4.43
N ASP A 42 1.21 4.43 5.09
CA ASP A 42 2.01 5.51 4.51
C ASP A 42 3.39 5.50 5.15
N ILE A 43 4.41 5.06 4.41
CA ILE A 43 5.75 4.80 4.98
C ILE A 43 6.84 5.55 4.20
N TYR A 44 7.53 6.44 4.89
CA TYR A 44 8.62 7.25 4.35
C TYR A 44 9.95 6.87 5.04
N PRO A 45 10.63 5.79 4.59
CA PRO A 45 11.77 5.22 5.30
C PRO A 45 13.07 6.04 5.16
N GLY A 46 13.07 7.09 4.34
CA GLY A 46 14.24 7.90 4.01
C GLY A 46 14.72 7.71 2.57
N GLU A 47 15.87 8.29 2.24
CA GLU A 47 16.48 8.19 0.91
C GLU A 47 17.01 6.77 0.64
N ASN A 48 16.69 6.21 -0.53
CA ASN A 48 17.19 4.93 -1.05
C ASN A 48 16.99 3.72 -0.10
N GLN A 49 15.94 3.74 0.73
CA GLN A 49 15.61 2.67 1.68
C GLN A 49 14.55 1.72 1.12
N HIS A 50 14.98 0.74 0.32
CA HIS A 50 14.09 -0.19 -0.39
C HIS A 50 13.73 -1.47 0.40
N GLY A 51 13.82 -1.43 1.73
CA GLY A 51 13.37 -2.52 2.60
C GLY A 51 11.86 -2.75 2.45
N SER A 52 11.42 -4.00 2.62
CA SER A 52 10.04 -4.41 2.38
C SER A 52 9.02 -3.82 3.36
N GLN A 53 9.50 -3.26 4.49
CA GLN A 53 8.69 -2.75 5.59
C GLN A 53 7.97 -3.87 6.38
N TYR A 54 8.54 -5.07 6.43
CA TYR A 54 7.94 -6.26 7.04
C TYR A 54 7.47 -6.07 8.49
N VAL A 55 8.21 -5.30 9.31
CA VAL A 55 7.83 -5.03 10.71
C VAL A 55 6.45 -4.39 10.78
N ASN A 56 6.21 -3.40 9.91
CA ASN A 56 4.92 -2.71 9.83
C ASN A 56 3.86 -3.61 9.20
N PHE A 57 4.19 -4.32 8.12
CA PHE A 57 3.28 -5.27 7.49
C PHE A 57 2.77 -6.33 8.48
N ASP A 58 3.67 -7.01 9.18
CA ASP A 58 3.33 -8.08 10.13
C ASP A 58 2.55 -7.54 11.33
N ARG A 59 2.87 -6.33 11.80
CA ARG A 59 2.14 -5.68 12.89
C ARG A 59 0.69 -5.44 12.50
N ILE A 60 0.44 -4.83 11.34
CA ILE A 60 -0.91 -4.54 10.84
C ILE A 60 -1.64 -5.84 10.51
N LYS A 61 -0.99 -6.79 9.84
CA LYS A 61 -1.56 -8.11 9.57
C LYS A 61 -2.01 -8.80 10.85
N THR A 62 -1.22 -8.74 11.91
CA THR A 62 -1.56 -9.33 13.21
C THR A 62 -2.70 -8.57 13.88
N LEU A 63 -2.63 -7.23 13.92
CA LEU A 63 -3.61 -6.39 14.58
C LEU A 63 -5.01 -6.52 13.98
N PHE A 64 -5.09 -6.69 12.66
CA PHE A 64 -6.35 -6.85 11.92
C PHE A 64 -6.59 -8.29 11.45
N GLU A 65 -5.90 -9.25 12.08
CA GLU A 65 -6.06 -10.70 11.91
C GLU A 65 -6.03 -11.20 10.45
N GLY A 66 -5.30 -10.49 9.58
CA GLY A 66 -5.15 -10.83 8.16
C GLY A 66 -6.47 -10.82 7.37
N ARG A 67 -7.52 -10.17 7.88
CA ARG A 67 -8.85 -10.16 7.24
C ARG A 67 -8.99 -9.20 6.07
N LYS A 68 -8.08 -8.24 5.94
CA LYS A 68 -8.11 -7.16 4.95
C LYS A 68 -6.87 -7.19 4.07
N ILE A 69 -7.01 -6.75 2.83
CA ILE A 69 -5.88 -6.50 1.94
C ILE A 69 -4.99 -5.41 2.55
N LEU A 70 -3.67 -5.56 2.45
CA LEU A 70 -2.70 -4.57 2.93
C LEU A 70 -2.00 -3.91 1.75
N THR A 71 -1.75 -2.61 1.85
CA THR A 71 -1.09 -1.83 0.79
C THR A 71 -0.17 -0.76 1.36
N LEU A 72 0.87 -0.40 0.60
CA LEU A 72 1.59 0.86 0.80
C LEU A 72 0.85 1.96 0.02
N SER A 73 -0.14 2.56 0.68
CA SER A 73 -0.98 3.61 0.11
C SER A 73 -0.18 4.86 -0.23
N GLU A 74 0.91 5.12 0.50
CA GLU A 74 1.96 6.06 0.14
C GLU A 74 3.33 5.50 0.54
N CYS A 75 4.37 5.83 -0.23
CA CYS A 75 5.74 5.58 0.19
C CYS A 75 6.74 6.63 -0.29
N GLY A 76 7.87 6.72 0.40
CA GLY A 76 9.05 7.40 -0.10
C GLY A 76 9.80 6.55 -1.11
N ALA A 77 10.60 5.61 -0.61
CA ALA A 77 11.27 4.59 -1.43
C ALA A 77 10.37 3.35 -1.56
N ILE A 78 10.23 2.83 -2.77
CA ILE A 78 9.43 1.64 -3.05
C ILE A 78 10.20 0.40 -2.56
N PRO A 79 9.57 -0.56 -1.85
CA PRO A 79 10.24 -1.80 -1.48
C PRO A 79 10.68 -2.60 -2.71
N THR A 80 11.85 -3.24 -2.65
CA THR A 80 12.24 -4.15 -3.74
C THR A 80 11.27 -5.34 -3.82
N VAL A 81 11.05 -5.87 -5.03
CA VAL A 81 10.28 -7.12 -5.19
C VAL A 81 10.95 -8.28 -4.46
N ALA A 82 12.29 -8.35 -4.49
CA ALA A 82 13.03 -9.42 -3.83
C ALA A 82 12.77 -9.44 -2.32
N SER A 83 12.85 -8.27 -1.66
CA SER A 83 12.62 -8.18 -0.21
C SER A 83 11.19 -8.55 0.18
N MET A 84 10.17 -8.07 -0.55
CA MET A 84 8.77 -8.45 -0.26
C MET A 84 8.52 -9.96 -0.36
N PHE A 85 9.15 -10.64 -1.32
CA PHE A 85 8.97 -12.08 -1.53
C PHE A 85 9.87 -12.93 -0.63
N GLU A 86 10.99 -12.39 -0.14
CA GLU A 86 11.86 -13.07 0.83
C GLU A 86 11.16 -13.21 2.19
N TYR A 87 10.49 -12.16 2.67
CA TYR A 87 9.83 -12.15 3.99
C TYR A 87 8.32 -12.46 3.92
N GLY A 88 7.71 -12.45 2.73
CA GLY A 88 6.29 -12.77 2.54
C GLY A 88 5.34 -11.60 2.84
N ASP A 89 5.87 -10.39 3.03
CA ASP A 89 5.18 -9.13 3.25
C ASP A 89 4.84 -8.44 1.92
N ILE A 90 4.05 -9.14 1.11
CA ILE A 90 3.70 -8.69 -0.24
C ILE A 90 2.57 -7.65 -0.17
N TRP A 91 2.91 -6.38 -0.41
CA TRP A 91 1.95 -5.29 -0.52
C TRP A 91 1.10 -5.40 -1.79
N SER A 92 -0.21 -5.14 -1.68
CA SER A 92 -1.13 -5.22 -2.83
C SER A 92 -0.83 -4.19 -3.91
N TRP A 93 -0.46 -2.98 -3.53
CA TRP A 93 0.15 -1.99 -4.41
C TRP A 93 1.13 -1.13 -3.62
N VAL A 94 1.89 -0.32 -4.36
CA VAL A 94 2.82 0.67 -3.83
C VAL A 94 2.59 1.97 -4.58
N MET A 95 2.65 3.10 -3.88
CA MET A 95 2.49 4.41 -4.50
C MET A 95 3.56 5.36 -3.98
N PRO A 96 4.71 5.52 -4.68
CA PRO A 96 5.65 6.56 -4.31
C PRO A 96 4.96 7.92 -4.39
N TRP A 97 5.23 8.79 -3.43
CA TRP A 97 4.63 10.11 -3.44
C TRP A 97 5.11 10.93 -4.67
N ASN A 98 4.42 12.02 -4.94
CA ASN A 98 4.74 12.87 -6.08
C ASN A 98 6.09 13.61 -5.90
N GLY A 99 6.49 14.36 -6.94
CA GLY A 99 7.69 15.18 -6.89
C GLY A 99 8.95 14.34 -6.73
N ASP A 100 9.80 14.71 -5.78
CA ASP A 100 11.13 14.12 -5.59
C ASP A 100 11.08 12.64 -5.24
N TYR A 101 10.05 12.17 -4.53
CA TYR A 101 9.91 10.75 -4.22
C TYR A 101 9.78 9.88 -5.48
N THR A 102 9.20 10.39 -6.56
CA THR A 102 9.10 9.68 -7.84
C THR A 102 10.17 10.09 -8.85
N ARG A 103 10.63 11.35 -8.81
CA ARG A 103 11.48 11.94 -9.88
C ARG A 103 12.95 12.04 -9.52
N ASN A 104 13.31 11.99 -8.24
CA ASN A 104 14.68 12.10 -7.79
C ASN A 104 15.27 10.71 -7.57
N ASP A 105 16.45 10.48 -8.13
CA ASP A 105 17.16 9.20 -8.02
C ASP A 105 17.51 8.83 -6.58
N LYS A 106 17.51 9.80 -5.66
CA LYS A 106 17.70 9.59 -4.22
C LYS A 106 16.62 8.72 -3.57
N HIS A 107 15.41 8.64 -4.15
CA HIS A 107 14.33 7.81 -3.61
C HIS A 107 14.08 6.57 -4.45
N ASN A 108 13.85 6.76 -5.76
CA ASN A 108 13.50 5.68 -6.68
C ASN A 108 14.20 5.91 -8.03
N GLY A 109 15.51 5.66 -8.10
CA GLY A 109 16.28 5.93 -9.31
C GLY A 109 15.91 5.08 -10.52
N VAL A 110 16.27 5.57 -11.71
CA VAL A 110 15.93 4.92 -13.00
C VAL A 110 16.39 3.45 -13.06
N SER A 111 17.54 3.12 -12.49
CA SER A 111 18.03 1.74 -12.41
C SER A 111 17.10 0.86 -11.57
N PHE A 112 16.69 1.34 -10.40
CA PHE A 112 15.74 0.67 -9.51
C PHE A 112 14.36 0.52 -10.18
N LEU A 113 13.80 1.60 -10.73
CA LEU A 113 12.49 1.56 -11.38
C LEU A 113 12.46 0.61 -12.57
N ASN A 114 13.54 0.55 -13.36
CA ASN A 114 13.65 -0.40 -14.45
C ASN A 114 13.63 -1.86 -13.99
N VAL A 115 14.27 -2.18 -12.86
CA VAL A 115 14.25 -3.53 -12.29
C VAL A 115 12.86 -3.84 -11.73
N PHE A 116 12.30 -2.91 -10.96
CA PHE A 116 10.99 -3.05 -10.33
C PHE A 116 9.88 -3.28 -11.38
N LEU A 117 9.76 -2.40 -12.38
CA LEU A 117 8.70 -2.45 -13.39
C LEU A 117 8.85 -3.60 -14.39
N LYS A 118 10.04 -4.21 -14.52
CA LYS A 118 10.27 -5.39 -15.36
C LYS A 118 10.02 -6.72 -14.65
N SER A 119 9.75 -6.69 -13.33
CA SER A 119 9.48 -7.91 -12.59
C SER A 119 8.15 -8.55 -13.03
N ASP A 120 8.16 -9.88 -13.22
CA ASP A 120 6.97 -10.68 -13.48
C ASP A 120 5.92 -10.60 -12.36
N LYS A 121 6.35 -10.23 -11.14
CA LYS A 121 5.53 -10.05 -9.94
C LYS A 121 4.90 -8.66 -9.81
N VAL A 122 5.26 -7.70 -10.67
CA VAL A 122 4.69 -6.34 -10.66
C VAL A 122 3.69 -6.18 -11.79
N ILE A 123 2.44 -5.91 -11.45
CA ILE A 123 1.39 -5.63 -12.43
C ILE A 123 1.51 -4.17 -12.88
N THR A 124 1.91 -3.98 -14.12
CA THR A 124 1.96 -2.68 -14.80
C THR A 124 0.66 -2.43 -15.56
N ARG A 125 0.45 -1.18 -16.00
CA ARG A 125 -0.78 -0.77 -16.70
C ARG A 125 -1.10 -1.65 -17.92
N ASP A 126 -0.09 -2.03 -18.70
CA ASP A 126 -0.22 -2.88 -19.88
C ASP A 126 -0.61 -4.34 -19.56
N ARG A 127 -0.54 -4.75 -18.30
CA ARG A 127 -0.93 -6.08 -17.82
C ARG A 127 -2.33 -6.12 -17.21
N MET A 128 -3.03 -4.99 -17.11
CA MET A 128 -4.37 -4.93 -16.54
C MET A 128 -5.39 -5.57 -17.49
N PRO A 129 -6.33 -6.39 -16.99
CA PRO A 129 -7.44 -6.88 -17.81
C PRO A 129 -8.39 -5.74 -18.18
N ASP A 130 -9.23 -5.97 -19.19
CA ASP A 130 -10.37 -5.09 -19.42
C ASP A 130 -11.36 -5.21 -18.25
N LEU A 131 -11.84 -4.06 -17.76
CA LEU A 131 -12.80 -3.94 -16.67
C LEU A 131 -14.10 -3.26 -17.14
N LYS A 132 -14.28 -3.13 -18.46
CA LYS A 132 -15.42 -2.47 -19.11
C LYS A 132 -16.18 -3.41 -20.04
#